data_AF-A0A925I0R1-F1
#
_entry.id   AF-A0A925I0R1-F1
#
_cell.length_a   1.000
_cell.length_b   1.000
_cell.length_c   1.000
_cell.angle_alpha   90.00
_cell.angle_beta   90.00
_cell.angle_gamma   90.00
#
_symmetry.space_group_name_H-M   'P 1'
#
loop_
_entity.id
_entity.type
_entity.pdbx_description
1 polymer ?
#
loop_
_entity_poly.entity_id
_entity_poly.type
_entity_poly.pdbx_seq_one_letter_code
_entity_poly.pdbx_strand_id
1 'polypeptide(L)'
;MQAFQAELDKATADLKMAFPKKAQSWGLARKCLNIFLRDCYYCFYLHEPFCLDRAKDFYEIPLDKVVAKGLASNAKNLPRWRGVKHLTSDESDVYQQAAGKLAKEWHIERVHLDTFLWTEGRSVS
;
A
#
# COMPACT_ATOMS: atom_id res chain seq x y z
N MET A 1 5.96 15.92 4.29
CA MET A 1 6.16 14.50 4.68
C MET A 1 5.35 14.11 5.91
N GLN A 2 5.60 14.68 7.10
CA GLN A 2 4.86 14.30 8.32
C GLN A 2 3.34 14.52 8.22
N ALA A 3 2.89 15.59 7.53
CA ALA A 3 1.47 15.89 7.38
C ALA A 3 0.70 14.82 6.59
N PHE A 4 1.24 14.32 5.47
CA PHE A 4 0.57 13.28 4.68
C PHE A 4 0.44 11.99 5.47
N GLN A 5 1.52 11.55 6.11
CA GLN A 5 1.51 10.35 6.95
C GLN A 5 0.51 10.47 8.10
N ALA A 6 0.49 11.62 8.79
CA ALA A 6 -0.43 11.87 9.90
C ALA A 6 -1.91 11.83 9.44
N GLU A 7 -2.23 12.44 8.30
CA GLU A 7 -3.58 12.37 7.75
C GLU A 7 -3.95 10.95 7.28
N LEU A 8 -2.99 10.22 6.71
CA LEU A 8 -3.21 8.83 6.30
C LEU A 8 -3.46 7.93 7.53
N ASP A 9 -2.73 8.13 8.62
CA ASP A 9 -2.90 7.39 9.87
C ASP A 9 -4.22 7.73 10.56
N LYS A 10 -4.61 9.01 10.58
CA LYS A 10 -5.92 9.47 11.05
C LYS A 10 -7.04 8.84 10.24
N ALA A 11 -7.00 8.93 8.91
CA ALA A 11 -7.99 8.33 8.03
C ALA A 11 -8.03 6.79 8.17
N THR A 12 -6.89 6.15 8.45
CA THR A 12 -6.82 4.71 8.75
C THR A 12 -7.56 4.39 10.04
N ALA A 13 -7.39 5.19 11.09
CA ALA A 13 -8.09 5.02 12.36
C ALA A 13 -9.60 5.22 12.20
N ASP A 14 -10.01 6.28 11.51
CA ASP A 14 -11.42 6.60 11.26
C ASP A 14 -12.11 5.49 10.45
N LEU A 15 -11.47 5.03 9.36
CA LEU A 15 -12.00 3.94 8.53
C LEU A 15 -12.08 2.62 9.30
N LYS A 16 -11.07 2.31 10.13
CA LYS A 16 -11.08 1.13 11.00
C LYS A 16 -12.26 1.17 11.96
N MET A 17 -12.59 2.33 12.54
CA MET A 17 -13.73 2.47 13.44
C MET A 17 -15.07 2.33 12.72
N ALA A 18 -15.16 2.78 11.46
CA ALA A 18 -16.35 2.65 10.63
C ALA A 18 -16.64 1.20 10.18
N PHE A 19 -15.65 0.31 10.20
CA PHE A 19 -15.86 -1.09 9.81
C PHE A 19 -16.71 -1.87 10.82
N PRO A 20 -17.43 -2.93 10.36
CA PRO A 20 -18.08 -3.88 11.26
C PRO A 20 -17.09 -4.47 12.25
N LYS A 21 -17.51 -4.75 13.49
CA LYS A 21 -16.64 -5.22 14.60
C LYS A 21 -15.64 -6.31 14.21
N LYS A 22 -16.04 -7.30 13.42
CA LYS A 22 -15.18 -8.42 12.99
C LYS A 22 -14.07 -8.01 11.98
N ALA A 23 -14.21 -6.85 11.37
CA ALA A 23 -13.36 -6.29 10.33
C ALA A 23 -12.57 -5.04 10.78
N GLN A 24 -12.68 -4.60 12.04
CA GLN A 24 -11.94 -3.46 12.61
C GLN A 24 -10.43 -3.76 12.80
N SER A 25 -9.75 -4.15 11.74
CA SER A 25 -8.31 -4.38 11.66
C SER A 25 -7.62 -3.17 11.06
N TRP A 26 -6.50 -2.77 11.66
CA TRP A 26 -5.67 -1.69 11.14
C TRP A 26 -5.21 -1.99 9.70
N GLY A 27 -4.68 -3.19 9.45
CA GLY A 27 -4.18 -3.55 8.13
C GLY A 27 -5.26 -3.61 7.05
N LEU A 28 -6.48 -4.03 7.40
CA LEU A 28 -7.59 -3.99 6.45
C LEU A 28 -7.97 -2.56 6.09
N ALA A 29 -8.08 -1.68 7.08
CA ALA A 29 -8.37 -0.26 6.86
C ALA A 29 -7.28 0.40 6.01
N ARG A 30 -6.00 0.18 6.35
CA ARG A 30 -4.88 0.73 5.61
C ARG A 30 -4.85 0.24 4.16
N LYS A 31 -5.07 -1.05 3.93
CA LYS A 31 -5.17 -1.60 2.57
C LYS A 31 -6.29 -0.93 1.77
N CYS A 32 -7.49 -0.85 2.34
CA CYS A 32 -8.63 -0.22 1.66
C CYS A 32 -8.37 1.24 1.31
N LEU A 33 -7.77 1.99 2.23
CA LEU A 33 -7.41 3.38 2.00
C LEU A 33 -6.35 3.52 0.90
N ASN A 34 -5.34 2.66 0.90
CA ASN A 34 -4.30 2.65 -0.15
C ASN A 34 -4.88 2.28 -1.52
N ILE A 35 -5.84 1.36 -1.61
CA ILE A 35 -6.58 1.07 -2.84
C ILE A 35 -7.32 2.33 -3.31
N PHE A 36 -8.09 2.96 -2.42
CA PHE A 36 -8.86 4.17 -2.76
C PHE A 36 -7.94 5.28 -3.28
N LEU A 37 -6.83 5.54 -2.59
CA LEU A 37 -5.88 6.58 -3.00
C LEU A 37 -5.22 6.28 -4.35
N ARG A 38 -4.84 5.03 -4.60
CA ARG A 38 -4.31 4.58 -5.89
C ARG A 38 -5.35 4.77 -7.00
N ASP A 39 -6.60 4.40 -6.76
CA ASP A 39 -7.67 4.54 -7.75
C ASP A 39 -7.99 6.02 -8.03
N CYS A 40 -7.94 6.89 -7.01
CA CYS A 40 -8.00 8.34 -7.18
C CYS A 40 -6.83 8.86 -8.02
N TYR A 41 -5.61 8.38 -7.77
CA TYR A 41 -4.42 8.75 -8.53
C TYR A 41 -4.56 8.35 -10.01
N TYR A 42 -5.13 7.19 -10.31
CA TYR A 42 -5.35 6.74 -11.70
C TYR A 42 -6.55 7.39 -12.38
N CYS A 43 -7.49 7.92 -11.61
CA CYS A 43 -8.68 8.55 -12.16
C CYS A 43 -8.32 9.93 -12.72
N PHE A 44 -8.28 10.06 -14.05
CA PHE A 44 -8.01 11.32 -14.75
C PHE A 44 -8.81 12.51 -14.19
N TYR A 45 -10.10 12.29 -13.90
CA TYR A 45 -11.01 13.33 -13.38
C TYR A 45 -10.67 13.80 -11.95
N LEU A 46 -9.94 13.01 -11.17
CA LEU A 46 -9.50 13.36 -9.82
C LEU A 46 -8.03 13.78 -9.80
N HIS A 47 -7.24 13.22 -10.71
CA HIS A 47 -5.80 13.40 -10.77
C HIS A 47 -5.39 14.87 -10.95
N GLU A 48 -5.91 15.52 -11.99
CA GLU A 48 -5.56 16.91 -12.31
C GLU A 48 -6.16 17.92 -11.32
N PRO A 49 -7.49 17.89 -11.01
CA PRO A 49 -8.09 18.92 -10.15
C PRO A 49 -7.56 18.89 -8.72
N PHE A 50 -7.17 17.72 -8.21
CA PHE A 50 -6.59 17.57 -6.87
C PHE A 50 -5.06 17.51 -6.86
N CYS A 51 -4.39 17.69 -8.01
CA CYS A 51 -2.93 17.71 -8.15
C CYS A 51 -2.26 16.50 -7.47
N LEU A 52 -2.82 15.30 -7.66
CA LEU A 52 -2.42 14.10 -6.91
C LEU A 52 -0.97 13.68 -7.17
N ASP A 53 -0.39 14.06 -8.32
CA ASP A 53 1.04 13.92 -8.63
C ASP A 53 1.96 14.47 -7.54
N ARG A 54 1.57 15.54 -6.85
CA ARG A 54 2.40 16.14 -5.79
C ARG A 54 2.63 15.20 -4.61
N ALA A 55 1.78 14.19 -4.46
CA ALA A 55 1.84 13.21 -3.38
C ALA A 55 2.35 11.83 -3.82
N LYS A 56 2.76 11.67 -5.08
CA LYS A 56 3.07 10.37 -5.67
C LYS A 56 4.12 9.56 -4.92
N ASP A 57 5.14 10.24 -4.39
CA ASP A 57 6.21 9.63 -3.60
C ASP A 57 5.76 9.19 -2.20
N PHE A 58 4.62 9.69 -1.73
CA PHE A 58 4.05 9.38 -0.42
C PHE A 58 3.03 8.25 -0.47
N TYR A 59 2.45 7.94 -1.63
CA TYR A 59 1.52 6.83 -1.74
C TYR A 59 2.17 5.50 -1.36
N GLU A 60 1.46 4.77 -0.52
CA GLU A 60 1.78 3.41 -0.15
C GLU A 60 1.13 2.44 -1.12
N ILE A 61 1.74 1.26 -1.30
CA ILE A 61 1.05 0.18 -1.99
C ILE A 61 0.00 -0.48 -1.10
N PRO A 62 -1.10 -0.99 -1.68
CA PRO A 62 -2.05 -1.81 -0.94
C PRO A 62 -1.46 -3.20 -0.67
N LEU A 63 -1.09 -3.47 0.58
CA LEU A 63 -0.47 -4.75 0.97
C LEU A 63 -1.50 -5.89 1.03
N ASP A 64 -1.18 -7.00 0.38
CA ASP A 64 -1.90 -8.26 0.48
C ASP A 64 -1.01 -9.47 0.28
N LYS A 65 -1.60 -10.67 0.25
CA LYS A 65 -0.84 -11.92 0.13
C LYS A 65 -0.01 -11.97 -1.16
N VAL A 66 -0.53 -11.47 -2.28
CA VAL A 66 0.17 -11.50 -3.57
C VAL A 66 1.31 -10.49 -3.55
N VAL A 67 1.03 -9.27 -3.12
CA VAL A 67 2.04 -8.21 -3.00
C VAL A 67 3.15 -8.60 -2.01
N ALA A 68 2.80 -9.11 -0.83
CA ALA A 68 3.78 -9.55 0.16
C ALA A 68 4.65 -10.70 -0.34
N LYS A 69 4.08 -11.64 -1.10
CA LYS A 69 4.84 -12.72 -1.75
C LYS A 69 5.79 -12.15 -2.81
N GLY A 70 5.29 -11.27 -3.68
CA GLY A 70 6.10 -10.62 -4.71
C GLY A 70 7.27 -9.82 -4.12
N LEU A 71 7.02 -9.07 -3.04
CA LEU A 71 8.07 -8.39 -2.30
C LEU A 71 9.05 -9.38 -1.65
N ALA A 72 8.59 -10.47 -1.05
CA ALA A 72 9.48 -11.48 -0.45
C ALA A 72 10.36 -12.21 -1.47
N SER A 73 9.92 -12.30 -2.73
CA SER A 73 10.73 -12.84 -3.82
C SER A 73 11.82 -11.87 -4.31
N ASN A 74 11.62 -10.57 -4.13
CA ASN A 74 12.50 -9.53 -4.67
C ASN A 74 13.29 -8.75 -3.60
N ALA A 75 12.88 -8.81 -2.33
CA ALA A 75 13.50 -8.09 -1.21
C ALA A 75 13.87 -9.03 -0.07
N LYS A 76 14.97 -8.70 0.62
CA LYS A 76 15.46 -9.44 1.79
C LYS A 76 14.92 -8.83 3.09
N ASN A 77 14.89 -9.64 4.16
CA ASN A 77 14.57 -9.22 5.54
C ASN A 77 13.14 -8.72 5.77
N LEU A 78 12.16 -9.25 5.04
CA LEU A 78 10.75 -8.99 5.32
C LEU A 78 10.23 -9.85 6.47
N PRO A 79 9.39 -9.30 7.38
CA PRO A 79 8.74 -10.10 8.40
C PRO A 79 7.77 -11.09 7.74
N ARG A 80 7.54 -12.24 8.38
CA ARG A 80 6.63 -13.27 7.86
C ARG A 80 5.22 -12.68 7.66
N TRP A 81 4.67 -12.80 6.45
CA TRP A 81 3.31 -12.36 6.16
C TRP A 81 2.28 -13.22 6.89
N ARG A 82 1.59 -12.64 7.87
CA ARG A 82 0.53 -13.30 8.66
C ARG A 82 -0.88 -13.07 8.09
N GLY A 83 -1.00 -12.25 7.06
CA GLY A 83 -2.27 -11.82 6.49
C GLY A 83 -2.62 -10.39 6.89
N VAL A 84 -3.36 -9.70 6.00
CA VAL A 84 -3.70 -8.28 6.13
C VAL A 84 -4.41 -7.95 7.45
N LYS A 85 -5.19 -8.89 8.00
CA LYS A 85 -5.90 -8.69 9.27
C LYS A 85 -4.96 -8.52 10.47
N HIS A 86 -3.77 -9.11 10.39
CA HIS A 86 -2.76 -9.13 11.46
C HIS A 86 -1.62 -8.14 11.23
N LEU A 87 -1.68 -7.38 10.14
CA LEU A 87 -0.69 -6.38 9.80
C LEU A 87 -0.75 -5.22 10.80
N THR A 88 0.40 -4.85 11.35
CA THR A 88 0.58 -3.67 12.20
C THR A 88 1.20 -2.52 11.41
N SER A 89 1.21 -1.32 12.00
CA SER A 89 1.89 -0.15 11.39
C SER A 89 3.37 -0.44 11.16
N ASP A 90 4.07 -0.92 12.18
CA ASP A 90 5.51 -1.22 12.09
C ASP A 90 5.83 -2.27 11.02
N GLU A 91 5.00 -3.33 10.92
CA GLU A 91 5.17 -4.33 9.86
C GLU A 91 4.91 -3.72 8.48
N SER A 92 3.87 -2.90 8.35
CA SER A 92 3.57 -2.18 7.11
C SER A 92 4.73 -1.29 6.68
N ASP A 93 5.34 -0.54 7.59
CA ASP A 93 6.46 0.33 7.29
C ASP A 93 7.65 -0.43 6.69
N VAL A 94 7.96 -1.60 7.23
CA VAL A 94 9.02 -2.47 6.68
C VAL A 94 8.69 -2.90 5.25
N TYR A 95 7.44 -3.30 5.00
CA TYR A 95 6.97 -3.65 3.65
C TYR A 95 6.98 -2.43 2.70
N GLN A 96 6.55 -1.25 3.14
CA GLN A 96 6.51 -0.03 2.32
C GLN A 96 7.92 0.50 2.00
N GLN A 97 8.88 0.32 2.90
CA GLN A 97 10.29 0.61 2.65
C GLN A 97 10.87 -0.34 1.60
N ALA A 98 10.58 -1.65 1.71
CA ALA A 98 11.01 -2.61 0.70
C ALA A 98 10.37 -2.32 -0.68
N ALA A 99 9.08 -2.00 -0.71
CA ALA A 99 8.38 -1.56 -1.90
C ALA A 99 9.03 -0.31 -2.52
N GLY A 100 9.39 0.68 -1.70
CA GLY A 100 10.07 1.89 -2.17
C GLY A 100 11.46 1.62 -2.77
N LYS A 101 12.20 0.64 -2.24
CA LYS A 101 13.49 0.22 -2.80
C LYS A 101 13.28 -0.49 -4.15
N LEU A 102 12.37 -1.46 -4.20
CA LEU A 102 12.09 -2.22 -5.41
C LEU A 102 11.56 -1.34 -6.54
N ALA A 103 10.66 -0.39 -6.23
CA ALA A 103 10.14 0.56 -7.20
C ALA A 103 11.24 1.41 -7.83
N LYS A 104 12.24 1.85 -7.03
CA LYS A 104 13.42 2.56 -7.54
C LYS A 104 14.29 1.69 -8.44
N GLU A 105 14.50 0.43 -8.07
CA GLU A 105 15.26 -0.53 -8.89
C GLU A 105 14.58 -0.80 -10.23
N TRP A 106 13.24 -0.79 -10.26
CA TRP A 106 12.44 -1.03 -11.48
C TRP A 106 12.10 0.24 -12.24
N HIS A 107 12.57 1.41 -11.79
CA HIS A 107 12.28 2.71 -12.39
C HIS A 107 10.78 3.00 -12.55
N ILE A 108 9.98 2.59 -11.56
CA ILE A 108 8.53 2.88 -11.49
C ILE A 108 8.18 3.60 -10.20
N GLU A 109 7.04 4.29 -10.18
CA GLU A 109 6.54 4.89 -8.95
C GLU A 109 5.98 3.80 -8.02
N ARG A 110 6.21 3.95 -6.71
CA ARG A 110 5.82 2.93 -5.72
C ARG A 110 4.34 2.58 -5.81
N VAL A 111 3.47 3.57 -6.04
CA VAL A 111 2.01 3.40 -6.15
C VAL A 111 1.60 2.40 -7.24
N HIS A 112 2.44 2.18 -8.27
CA HIS A 112 2.18 1.25 -9.37
C HIS A 112 2.67 -0.18 -9.11
N LEU A 113 3.58 -0.36 -8.16
CA LEU A 113 4.32 -1.61 -7.98
C LEU A 113 3.41 -2.80 -7.70
N ASP A 114 2.27 -2.59 -7.03
CA ASP A 114 1.31 -3.65 -6.75
C ASP A 114 0.78 -4.32 -8.03
N THR A 115 0.53 -3.53 -9.08
CA THR A 115 0.00 -4.00 -10.37
C THR A 115 1.01 -4.93 -11.04
N PHE A 116 2.29 -4.58 -11.01
CA PHE A 116 3.37 -5.41 -11.56
C PHE A 116 3.56 -6.71 -10.77
N LEU A 117 3.59 -6.63 -9.44
CA LEU A 117 3.73 -7.82 -8.59
C LEU A 117 2.55 -8.81 -8.75
N TRP A 118 1.35 -8.29 -9.03
CA TRP A 118 0.20 -9.12 -9.38
C TRP A 118 0.35 -9.83 -10.73
N THR A 119 0.96 -9.20 -11.73
CA THR A 119 1.25 -9.84 -13.03
C THR A 119 2.32 -10.91 -12.91
N GLU A 120 3.43 -10.65 -12.23
CA GLU A 120 4.48 -11.66 -12.01
C GLU A 120 3.96 -12.86 -11.22
N GLY A 121 3.15 -12.62 -10.19
CA GLY A 121 2.56 -13.69 -9.37
C GLY A 121 1.66 -14.65 -10.15
N ARG A 122 1.16 -14.25 -11.34
CA ARG A 122 0.37 -15.08 -12.28
C ARG A 122 1.24 -15.82 -13.30
N SER A 123 2.46 -15.35 -13.55
CA SER A 123 3.41 -16.00 -14.48
C SER A 123 4.08 -17.23 -13.87
N VAL A 124 4.00 -17.39 -12.54
CA VAL A 124 4.63 -18.48 -11.76
C VAL A 124 3.60 -19.41 -11.11
N SER A 125 2.39 -19.50 -11.68
CA SER A 125 1.32 -20.39 -11.22
C SER A 125 1.01 -21.50 -12.21
#